data_AF-A0A966VDW5-F1
#
_entry.id   AF-A0A966VDW5-F1
#
_cell.length_a   1.000
_cell.length_b   1.000
_cell.length_c   1.000
_cell.angle_alpha   90.00
_cell.angle_beta   90.00
_cell.angle_gamma   90.00
#
_symmetry.space_group_name_H-M   'P 1'
#
loop_
_entity.id
_entity.type
_entity.pdbx_description
1 polymer ?
#
loop_
_entity_poly.entity_id
_entity_poly.type
_entity_poly.pdbx_seq_one_letter_code
_entity_poly.pdbx_strand_id
1 'polypeptide(L)'
;WKVCVKLEDTAGNVTYGSSGAVVRDTVSPTLVTGSFVWTGSAADGYINDSEKAGSSALLTAATADETSTYSYGIVTSSTTCDGSLTYGASIPTASHAAFTGEVAYKACVRMEDLAGNVAYAASATDITRDTVSPSATMALANAASDGMINASEKASLSTAMGASPVGSETLSAATYKLVTSATTCDGSLSYGASIPAANSLDFGSDGNYKICMRLVDSAGNVGYSASGAIILDTTGPVFTSIAFANEASDGYINNSEKNATTDLVATPVTSGADATSYVVVANTAACNTATGYGATKPKVNDAAITADGPWKVCVKLEDTAGNVTYGSSGVVVRDTVAPNLASGFAWTGDASDSTSAVLIAAVATESSTYKYTILPLLGSCATASDYASGIPGADTTKITTDGGYLGCVEITDLAGNVTRTQSSTSITVDTVAPTATMALANAASDGMINASEKASLST
;
A
#
# COMPACT_ATOMS: atom_id res chain seq x y z
N TRP A 1 -88.25 17.46 36.11
CA TRP A 1 -89.21 17.48 37.24
C TRP A 1 -89.45 18.91 37.69
N LYS A 2 -90.58 19.23 38.35
CA LYS A 2 -90.74 20.50 39.09
C LYS A 2 -90.99 20.14 40.55
N VAL A 3 -90.39 20.90 41.47
CA VAL A 3 -90.68 20.77 42.90
C VAL A 3 -91.88 21.66 43.18
N CYS A 4 -92.99 21.06 43.62
CA CYS A 4 -94.18 21.81 44.02
C CYS A 4 -94.25 21.85 45.55
N VAL A 5 -94.60 23.01 46.10
CA VAL A 5 -94.79 23.20 47.53
C VAL A 5 -96.24 23.62 47.81
N LYS A 6 -96.80 23.06 48.88
CA LYS A 6 -98.08 23.46 49.46
C LYS A 6 -97.77 24.15 50.79
N LEU A 7 -98.15 25.41 50.93
CA LEU A 7 -98.08 26.14 52.20
C LEU A 7 -99.49 26.29 52.74
N GLU A 8 -99.69 25.98 54.02
CA GLU A 8 -100.97 26.11 54.72
C GLU A 8 -100.74 26.93 56.00
N ASP A 9 -101.50 28.00 56.19
CA ASP A 9 -101.41 28.80 57.41
C ASP A 9 -102.17 28.13 58.58
N THR A 10 -102.01 28.65 59.80
CA THR A 10 -102.68 28.14 61.01
C THR A 10 -104.20 28.30 60.99
N ALA A 11 -104.76 29.03 60.02
CA ALA A 11 -106.20 29.17 59.80
C ALA A 11 -106.73 28.23 58.70
N GLY A 12 -105.87 27.44 58.04
CA GLY A 12 -106.23 26.46 57.01
C GLY A 12 -106.23 27.00 55.57
N ASN A 13 -105.73 28.22 55.31
CA ASN A 13 -105.63 28.73 53.95
C ASN A 13 -104.43 28.13 53.22
N VAL A 14 -104.64 27.65 51.99
CA VAL A 14 -103.60 26.96 51.21
C VAL A 14 -103.15 27.78 50.00
N THR A 15 -101.83 27.89 49.80
CA THR A 15 -101.22 28.37 48.55
C THR A 15 -100.28 27.32 47.96
N TYR A 16 -100.29 27.17 46.64
CA TYR A 16 -99.38 26.29 45.91
C TYR A 16 -98.34 27.09 45.12
N GLY A 17 -97.08 26.66 45.20
CA GLY A 17 -95.99 27.17 44.37
C GLY A 17 -95.30 26.04 43.62
N SER A 18 -94.65 26.34 42.49
CA SER A 18 -93.79 25.39 41.78
C SER A 18 -92.45 26.02 41.44
N SER A 19 -91.37 25.26 41.53
CA SER A 19 -90.06 25.65 41.02
C SER A 19 -90.06 25.80 39.50
N GLY A 20 -88.98 26.36 38.95
CA GLY A 20 -88.61 26.16 37.54
C GLY A 20 -88.41 24.69 37.19
N ALA A 21 -88.27 24.38 35.89
CA ALA A 21 -87.99 23.02 35.45
C ALA A 21 -86.61 22.56 35.94
N VAL A 22 -86.56 21.43 36.63
CA VAL A 22 -85.33 20.74 37.05
C VAL A 22 -85.04 19.65 36.03
N VAL A 23 -83.89 19.74 35.36
CA VAL A 23 -83.34 18.67 34.52
C VAL A 23 -82.43 17.84 35.42
N ARG A 24 -82.57 16.50 35.36
CA ARG A 24 -81.61 15.59 35.99
C ARG A 24 -80.65 15.18 34.89
N ASP A 25 -79.38 15.49 35.09
CA ASP A 25 -78.29 14.99 34.29
C ASP A 25 -77.52 13.96 35.12
N THR A 26 -77.25 12.81 34.53
CA THR A 26 -76.50 11.70 35.13
C THR A 26 -75.45 11.15 34.18
N VAL A 27 -75.25 11.80 33.03
CA VAL A 27 -74.34 11.33 31.99
C VAL A 27 -73.02 12.06 32.20
N SER A 28 -71.95 11.32 32.46
CA SER A 28 -70.62 11.91 32.50
C SER A 28 -70.15 12.27 31.09
N PRO A 29 -69.37 13.34 30.92
CA PRO A 29 -68.84 13.72 29.61
C PRO A 29 -67.89 12.66 29.02
N THR A 30 -67.89 12.53 27.69
CA THR A 30 -67.01 11.61 26.95
C THR A 30 -66.01 12.39 26.09
N LEU A 31 -64.72 12.03 26.19
CA LEU A 31 -63.67 12.61 25.36
C LEU A 31 -63.90 12.27 23.87
N VAL A 32 -63.87 13.28 23.00
CA VAL A 32 -63.98 13.11 21.55
C VAL A 32 -62.71 12.45 21.02
N THR A 33 -62.90 11.39 20.22
CA THR A 33 -61.83 10.65 19.57
C THR A 33 -60.97 11.57 18.70
N GLY A 34 -59.64 11.48 18.85
CA GLY A 34 -58.69 12.30 18.09
C GLY A 34 -58.41 13.68 18.68
N SER A 35 -59.07 14.05 19.79
CA SER A 35 -58.64 15.18 20.63
C SER A 35 -57.60 14.73 21.66
N PHE A 36 -56.96 15.68 22.34
CA PHE A 36 -56.00 15.41 23.42
C PHE A 36 -54.80 14.52 22.97
N VAL A 37 -54.19 14.91 21.85
CA VAL A 37 -53.04 14.22 21.22
C VAL A 37 -51.76 14.99 21.50
N TRP A 38 -50.63 14.29 21.62
CA TRP A 38 -49.31 14.89 21.75
C TRP A 38 -48.91 15.70 20.52
N THR A 39 -48.29 16.85 20.74
CA THR A 39 -47.86 17.81 19.72
C THR A 39 -46.59 18.54 20.14
N GLY A 40 -46.03 19.33 19.22
CA GLY A 40 -44.83 20.13 19.51
C GLY A 40 -43.66 19.22 19.85
N SER A 41 -42.98 19.50 20.97
CA SER A 41 -41.82 18.75 21.44
C SER A 41 -42.11 17.30 21.84
N ALA A 42 -43.38 16.90 22.00
CA ALA A 42 -43.74 15.51 22.31
C ALA A 42 -44.23 14.74 21.07
N ALA A 43 -44.21 15.35 19.88
CA ALA A 43 -44.82 14.77 18.68
C ALA A 43 -44.06 13.56 18.13
N ASP A 44 -42.77 13.44 18.42
CA ASP A 44 -41.92 12.30 18.07
C ASP A 44 -42.03 11.13 19.07
N GLY A 45 -42.84 11.28 20.11
CA GLY A 45 -43.02 10.28 21.15
C GLY A 45 -42.01 10.38 22.30
N TYR A 46 -41.15 11.40 22.31
CA TYR A 46 -40.12 11.58 23.32
C TYR A 46 -40.17 12.98 23.93
N ILE A 47 -39.48 13.14 25.06
CA ILE A 47 -39.09 14.46 25.59
C ILE A 47 -37.64 14.35 26.06
N ASN A 48 -36.74 15.07 25.39
CA ASN A 48 -35.36 15.22 25.82
C ASN A 48 -35.16 16.41 26.77
N ASP A 49 -33.94 16.58 27.29
CA ASP A 49 -33.63 17.67 28.24
C ASP A 49 -33.73 19.06 27.60
N SER A 50 -33.38 19.21 26.32
CA SER A 50 -33.52 20.49 25.61
C SER A 50 -34.98 20.88 25.45
N GLU A 51 -35.84 19.91 25.12
CA GLU A 51 -37.28 20.09 24.96
C GLU A 51 -37.95 20.36 26.28
N LYS A 52 -37.56 19.64 27.34
CA LYS A 52 -38.09 19.82 28.70
C LYS A 52 -37.88 21.26 29.20
N ALA A 53 -36.86 21.98 28.75
CA ALA A 53 -36.66 23.38 29.10
C ALA A 53 -37.70 24.33 28.45
N GLY A 54 -38.47 23.84 27.48
CA GLY A 54 -39.49 24.59 26.74
C GLY A 54 -40.77 24.88 27.53
N SER A 55 -41.50 25.90 27.08
CA SER A 55 -42.81 26.29 27.63
C SER A 55 -43.97 26.02 26.67
N SER A 56 -43.72 25.31 25.57
CA SER A 56 -44.74 24.95 24.60
C SER A 56 -45.72 23.93 25.18
N ALA A 57 -47.00 24.08 24.86
CA ALA A 57 -48.02 23.09 25.18
C ALA A 57 -47.67 21.75 24.50
N LEU A 58 -47.79 20.65 25.24
CA LEU A 58 -47.48 19.32 24.72
C LEU A 58 -48.68 18.64 24.08
N LEU A 59 -49.89 19.11 24.30
CA LEU A 59 -51.11 18.48 23.80
C LEU A 59 -52.00 19.47 23.05
N THR A 60 -52.73 18.97 22.06
CA THR A 60 -53.93 19.65 21.56
C THR A 60 -54.96 19.79 22.70
N ALA A 61 -55.78 20.83 22.66
CA ALA A 61 -56.89 20.98 23.60
C ALA A 61 -57.80 19.72 23.60
N ALA A 62 -58.23 19.31 24.79
CA ALA A 62 -59.23 18.27 24.93
C ALA A 62 -60.61 18.80 24.52
N THR A 63 -61.41 17.96 23.88
CA THR A 63 -62.81 18.27 23.54
C THR A 63 -63.70 17.10 23.93
N ALA A 64 -64.85 17.38 24.50
CA ALA A 64 -65.84 16.40 24.95
C ALA A 64 -67.25 16.87 24.56
N ASP A 65 -68.19 15.92 24.53
CA ASP A 65 -69.57 16.08 24.06
C ASP A 65 -70.41 17.06 24.89
N GLU A 66 -70.29 17.06 26.22
CA GLU A 66 -71.13 17.89 27.11
C GLU A 66 -70.35 18.55 28.28
N THR A 67 -69.12 19.04 28.06
CA THR A 67 -68.23 19.53 29.13
C THR A 67 -68.24 21.05 29.36
N SER A 68 -68.07 21.48 30.62
CA SER A 68 -67.94 22.89 31.01
C SER A 68 -66.50 23.28 31.41
N THR A 69 -65.73 22.36 32.02
CA THR A 69 -64.34 22.62 32.45
C THR A 69 -63.39 21.45 32.18
N TYR A 70 -62.13 21.76 31.90
CA TYR A 70 -61.05 20.80 31.71
C TYR A 70 -59.90 21.09 32.68
N SER A 71 -59.34 20.03 33.27
CA SER A 71 -58.09 20.10 34.01
C SER A 71 -57.19 18.92 33.65
N TYR A 72 -55.87 19.12 33.73
CA TYR A 72 -54.87 18.27 33.11
C TYR A 72 -53.79 17.84 34.10
N GLY A 73 -53.17 16.69 33.84
CA GLY A 73 -52.01 16.22 34.57
C GLY A 73 -51.12 15.32 33.71
N ILE A 74 -49.86 15.17 34.11
CA ILE A 74 -48.94 14.18 33.53
C ILE A 74 -48.57 13.19 34.63
N VAL A 75 -48.64 11.91 34.31
CA VAL A 75 -48.29 10.80 35.22
C VAL A 75 -47.50 9.75 34.45
N THR A 76 -46.86 8.82 35.17
CA THR A 76 -46.22 7.67 34.53
C THR A 76 -47.25 6.77 33.84
N SER A 77 -46.84 6.04 32.81
CA SER A 77 -47.70 5.17 32.01
C SER A 77 -48.44 4.10 32.84
N SER A 78 -47.90 3.68 33.98
CA SER A 78 -48.54 2.74 34.90
C SER A 78 -49.66 3.33 35.78
N THR A 79 -49.75 4.66 35.92
CA THR A 79 -50.69 5.31 36.85
C THR A 79 -52.07 5.51 36.23
N THR A 80 -53.14 5.00 36.84
CA THR A 80 -54.50 5.21 36.33
C THR A 80 -54.92 6.68 36.36
N CYS A 81 -55.54 7.19 35.29
CA CYS A 81 -56.15 8.52 35.28
C CYS A 81 -57.50 8.47 36.01
N ASP A 82 -57.53 8.87 37.27
CA ASP A 82 -58.75 8.89 38.08
C ASP A 82 -58.78 10.09 39.04
N GLY A 83 -59.78 10.12 39.94
CA GLY A 83 -59.98 11.21 40.90
C GLY A 83 -58.99 11.24 42.08
N SER A 84 -58.06 10.30 42.18
CA SER A 84 -57.00 10.34 43.19
C SER A 84 -55.86 11.29 42.79
N LEU A 85 -55.78 11.67 41.51
CA LEU A 85 -54.76 12.55 40.98
C LEU A 85 -55.09 14.03 41.20
N THR A 86 -54.04 14.85 41.28
CA THR A 86 -54.14 16.31 41.27
C THR A 86 -54.07 16.81 39.83
N TYR A 87 -55.06 17.61 39.40
CA TYR A 87 -55.14 18.18 38.06
C TYR A 87 -54.98 19.70 38.09
N GLY A 88 -54.23 20.26 37.13
CA GLY A 88 -54.05 21.70 36.94
C GLY A 88 -54.96 22.27 35.84
N ALA A 89 -55.25 23.57 35.89
CA ALA A 89 -56.17 24.22 34.94
C ALA A 89 -55.58 24.48 33.54
N SER A 90 -54.28 24.27 33.35
CA SER A 90 -53.56 24.56 32.09
C SER A 90 -53.09 23.28 31.42
N ILE A 91 -53.05 23.29 30.08
CA ILE A 91 -52.46 22.20 29.31
C ILE A 91 -50.98 22.04 29.73
N PRO A 92 -50.51 20.82 30.00
CA PRO A 92 -49.12 20.60 30.40
C PRO A 92 -48.13 21.06 29.33
N THR A 93 -47.04 21.66 29.79
CA THR A 93 -45.91 22.09 28.96
C THR A 93 -44.75 21.09 29.06
N ALA A 94 -43.76 21.20 28.17
CA ALA A 94 -42.56 20.36 28.20
C ALA A 94 -41.82 20.42 29.55
N SER A 95 -41.88 21.57 30.22
CA SER A 95 -41.30 21.79 31.55
C SER A 95 -42.07 21.18 32.73
N HIS A 96 -43.14 20.41 32.48
CA HIS A 96 -43.94 19.81 33.55
C HIS A 96 -43.08 18.99 34.53
N ALA A 97 -43.34 19.17 35.82
CA ALA A 97 -42.49 18.63 36.90
C ALA A 97 -42.51 17.09 37.00
N ALA A 98 -43.50 16.43 36.41
CA ALA A 98 -43.61 14.96 36.43
C ALA A 98 -42.51 14.24 35.63
N PHE A 99 -41.89 14.91 34.65
CA PHE A 99 -40.81 14.36 33.83
C PHE A 99 -39.49 14.30 34.63
N THR A 100 -39.34 13.26 35.46
CA THR A 100 -38.23 13.11 36.41
C THR A 100 -37.27 11.98 36.08
N GLY A 101 -37.65 11.03 35.23
CA GLY A 101 -36.79 9.89 34.89
C GLY A 101 -37.12 9.24 33.55
N GLU A 102 -36.26 8.33 33.12
CA GLU A 102 -36.27 7.64 31.82
C GLU A 102 -37.38 6.58 31.73
N VAL A 103 -38.63 7.02 31.73
CA VAL A 103 -39.81 6.17 31.73
C VAL A 103 -40.88 6.70 30.79
N ALA A 104 -41.86 5.85 30.48
CA ALA A 104 -43.05 6.24 29.74
C ALA A 104 -44.02 7.06 30.61
N TYR A 105 -44.58 8.11 30.03
CA TYR A 105 -45.55 9.03 30.61
C TYR A 105 -46.79 9.12 29.74
N LYS A 106 -47.91 9.44 30.36
CA LYS A 106 -49.15 9.78 29.67
C LYS A 106 -49.78 11.04 30.26
N ALA A 107 -50.58 11.71 29.47
CA ALA A 107 -51.39 12.81 29.94
C ALA A 107 -52.74 12.31 30.43
N CYS A 108 -53.24 12.87 31.52
CA CYS A 108 -54.60 12.67 32.01
C CYS A 108 -55.39 13.97 31.86
N VAL A 109 -56.68 13.85 31.53
CA VAL A 109 -57.64 14.96 31.54
C VAL A 109 -58.83 14.60 32.42
N ARG A 110 -59.21 15.53 33.28
CA ARG A 110 -60.46 15.53 34.05
C ARG A 110 -61.44 16.48 33.36
N MET A 111 -62.63 15.99 33.12
CA MET A 111 -63.71 16.72 32.45
C MET A 111 -64.89 16.79 33.41
N GLU A 112 -65.50 17.97 33.54
CA GLU A 112 -66.70 18.18 34.34
C GLU A 112 -67.72 18.96 33.52
N ASP A 113 -68.95 18.43 33.42
CA ASP A 113 -70.06 19.08 32.72
C ASP A 113 -70.66 20.24 33.55
N LEU A 114 -71.76 20.82 33.10
CA LEU A 114 -72.44 21.91 33.82
C LEU A 114 -73.26 21.40 35.03
N ALA A 115 -73.60 20.11 35.05
CA ALA A 115 -74.33 19.45 36.13
C ALA A 115 -73.41 18.91 37.25
N GLY A 116 -72.10 18.92 37.03
CA GLY A 116 -71.08 18.43 37.95
C GLY A 116 -70.72 16.95 37.77
N ASN A 117 -71.16 16.28 36.69
CA ASN A 117 -70.70 14.92 36.42
C ASN A 117 -69.26 14.95 35.92
N VAL A 118 -68.44 14.00 36.42
CA VAL A 118 -67.01 13.97 36.15
C VAL A 118 -66.64 12.72 35.34
N ALA A 119 -65.72 12.88 34.40
CA ALA A 119 -65.04 11.79 33.71
C ALA A 119 -63.52 12.03 33.63
N TYR A 120 -62.78 10.95 33.44
CA TYR A 120 -61.32 10.96 33.28
C TYR A 120 -60.94 10.22 31.99
N ALA A 121 -59.96 10.76 31.28
CA ALA A 121 -59.40 10.13 30.09
C ALA A 121 -57.89 10.30 30.04
N ALA A 122 -57.24 9.49 29.20
CA ALA A 122 -55.80 9.51 28.96
C ALA A 122 -55.47 9.93 27.53
N SER A 123 -54.24 10.36 27.29
CA SER A 123 -53.69 10.50 25.93
C SER A 123 -53.72 9.17 25.18
N ALA A 124 -53.90 9.22 23.86
CA ALA A 124 -54.00 8.02 23.03
C ALA A 124 -52.69 7.21 22.95
N THR A 125 -51.54 7.88 23.08
CA THR A 125 -50.22 7.26 23.16
C THR A 125 -49.47 7.76 24.39
N ASP A 126 -48.44 7.02 24.76
CA ASP A 126 -47.47 7.44 25.76
C ASP A 126 -46.29 8.15 25.08
N ILE A 127 -45.53 8.90 25.87
CA ILE A 127 -44.23 9.46 25.48
C ILE A 127 -43.17 9.00 26.47
N THR A 128 -41.92 8.87 26.01
CA THR A 128 -40.80 8.49 26.89
C THR A 128 -39.91 9.69 27.14
N ARG A 129 -39.56 9.95 28.40
CA ARG A 129 -38.46 10.88 28.66
C ARG A 129 -37.15 10.17 28.32
N ASP A 130 -36.36 10.76 27.43
CA ASP A 130 -35.09 10.21 26.98
C ASP A 130 -33.99 11.27 27.06
N THR A 131 -33.02 11.07 27.94
CA THR A 131 -31.89 11.98 28.15
C THR A 131 -30.54 11.38 27.77
N VAL A 132 -30.53 10.17 27.24
CA VAL A 132 -29.30 9.46 26.93
C VAL A 132 -28.79 9.93 25.57
N SER A 133 -27.57 10.46 25.54
CA SER A 133 -26.96 10.80 24.25
C SER A 133 -26.51 9.53 23.53
N PRO A 134 -26.75 9.40 22.22
CA PRO A 134 -26.35 8.23 21.47
C PRO A 134 -24.83 8.08 21.38
N SER A 135 -24.36 6.84 21.31
CA SER A 135 -22.97 6.52 20.98
C SER A 135 -22.91 5.52 19.82
N ALA A 136 -21.85 5.53 19.03
CA ALA A 136 -21.70 4.57 17.94
C ALA A 136 -20.23 4.21 17.66
N THR A 137 -20.04 3.05 17.04
CA THR A 137 -18.75 2.64 16.46
C THR A 137 -18.83 2.67 14.94
N MET A 138 -17.69 2.94 14.30
CA MET A 138 -17.57 2.93 12.85
C MET A 138 -16.32 2.17 12.43
N ALA A 139 -16.52 1.11 11.65
CA ALA A 139 -15.43 0.40 10.98
C ALA A 139 -14.91 1.23 9.81
N LEU A 140 -13.59 1.28 9.66
CA LEU A 140 -12.96 1.80 8.45
C LEU A 140 -13.21 0.84 7.28
N ALA A 141 -13.28 1.38 6.07
CA ALA A 141 -13.63 0.63 4.88
C ALA A 141 -12.90 1.18 3.65
N ASN A 142 -12.90 0.39 2.57
CA ASN A 142 -12.31 0.75 1.28
C ASN A 142 -10.82 1.11 1.45
N ALA A 143 -10.42 2.28 0.94
CA ALA A 143 -9.05 2.79 1.05
C ALA A 143 -8.51 2.78 2.48
N ALA A 144 -9.32 3.09 3.48
CA ALA A 144 -8.88 3.18 4.87
C ALA A 144 -8.99 1.83 5.63
N SER A 145 -9.29 0.73 4.95
CA SER A 145 -9.58 -0.56 5.62
C SER A 145 -8.38 -1.15 6.38
N ASP A 146 -7.16 -0.80 5.96
CA ASP A 146 -5.90 -1.13 6.62
C ASP A 146 -5.45 -0.05 7.63
N GLY A 147 -6.25 1.02 7.79
CA GLY A 147 -5.94 2.15 8.66
C GLY A 147 -4.99 3.19 8.06
N MET A 148 -4.61 3.07 6.80
CA MET A 148 -3.70 3.98 6.11
C MET A 148 -4.31 4.49 4.80
N ILE A 149 -3.77 5.60 4.30
CA ILE A 149 -4.11 6.16 3.00
C ILE A 149 -2.80 6.55 2.32
N ASN A 150 -2.48 5.91 1.21
CA ASN A 150 -1.31 6.24 0.39
C ASN A 150 -1.60 7.32 -0.66
N ALA A 151 -0.55 7.76 -1.36
CA ALA A 151 -0.64 8.79 -2.39
C ALA A 151 -1.62 8.45 -3.52
N SER A 152 -1.65 7.18 -3.95
CA SER A 152 -2.52 6.72 -5.04
C SER A 152 -4.00 6.74 -4.64
N GLU A 153 -4.29 6.21 -3.45
CA GLU A 153 -5.63 6.19 -2.85
C GLU A 153 -6.15 7.60 -2.61
N LYS A 154 -5.27 8.47 -2.07
CA LYS A 154 -5.57 9.89 -1.85
C LYS A 154 -5.96 10.62 -3.13
N ALA A 155 -5.27 10.33 -4.24
CA ALA A 155 -5.53 10.96 -5.53
C ALA A 155 -6.80 10.46 -6.20
N SER A 156 -7.14 9.16 -6.04
CA SER A 156 -8.02 8.47 -7.00
C SER A 156 -9.31 7.89 -6.40
N LEU A 157 -9.42 7.75 -5.07
CA LEU A 157 -10.56 7.09 -4.45
C LEU A 157 -11.54 8.08 -3.82
N SER A 158 -12.72 8.18 -4.43
CA SER A 158 -13.86 8.96 -3.94
C SER A 158 -14.86 8.14 -3.11
N THR A 159 -14.53 6.90 -2.78
CA THR A 159 -15.35 6.02 -1.93
C THR A 159 -15.17 6.41 -0.45
N ALA A 160 -16.27 6.33 0.31
CA ALA A 160 -16.26 6.61 1.75
C ALA A 160 -15.22 5.76 2.51
N MET A 161 -14.50 6.37 3.45
CA MET A 161 -13.46 5.69 4.24
C MET A 161 -14.02 4.88 5.42
N GLY A 162 -15.33 4.83 5.61
CA GLY A 162 -15.97 4.11 6.69
C GLY A 162 -17.33 3.56 6.28
N ALA A 163 -17.80 2.57 7.05
CA ALA A 163 -19.16 2.05 6.96
C ALA A 163 -20.15 2.92 7.73
N SER A 164 -21.45 2.70 7.54
CA SER A 164 -22.47 3.33 8.39
C SER A 164 -22.23 2.98 9.87
N PRO A 165 -22.32 3.96 10.78
CA PRO A 165 -22.07 3.75 12.19
C PRO A 165 -23.11 2.81 12.79
N VAL A 166 -22.65 1.93 13.68
CA VAL A 166 -23.51 1.03 14.46
C VAL A 166 -23.65 1.64 15.86
N GLY A 167 -24.84 2.18 16.12
CA GLY A 167 -25.19 2.84 17.37
C GLY A 167 -25.45 1.86 18.52
N SER A 168 -25.34 2.35 19.75
CA SER A 168 -25.89 1.68 20.95
C SER A 168 -27.42 1.60 20.92
N GLU A 169 -28.04 2.46 20.10
CA GLU A 169 -29.49 2.65 19.97
C GLU A 169 -29.84 3.00 18.51
N THR A 170 -31.14 3.15 18.23
CA THR A 170 -31.61 3.54 16.90
C THR A 170 -31.28 5.00 16.63
N LEU A 171 -30.44 5.24 15.62
CA LEU A 171 -30.05 6.58 15.19
C LEU A 171 -31.03 7.13 14.13
N SER A 172 -31.50 8.35 14.33
CA SER A 172 -32.29 9.10 13.34
C SER A 172 -31.42 9.80 12.32
N ALA A 173 -30.22 10.23 12.71
CA ALA A 173 -29.28 10.88 11.81
C ALA A 173 -27.82 10.70 12.26
N ALA A 174 -26.92 10.69 11.28
CA ALA A 174 -25.48 10.74 11.50
C ALA A 174 -24.84 11.70 10.49
N THR A 175 -23.88 12.50 10.97
CA THR A 175 -23.10 13.44 10.17
C THR A 175 -21.63 13.34 10.56
N TYR A 176 -20.73 13.69 9.65
CA TYR A 176 -19.32 13.28 9.71
C TYR A 176 -18.37 14.45 9.44
N LYS A 177 -17.19 14.41 10.04
CA LYS A 177 -16.11 15.34 9.74
C LYS A 177 -14.76 14.64 9.88
N LEU A 178 -13.92 14.73 8.85
CA LEU A 178 -12.53 14.30 8.96
C LEU A 178 -11.74 15.39 9.68
N VAL A 179 -10.96 14.99 10.68
CA VAL A 179 -10.12 15.87 11.49
C VAL A 179 -8.80 15.18 11.82
N THR A 180 -7.82 15.93 12.31
CA THR A 180 -6.60 15.33 12.86
C THR A 180 -6.93 14.55 14.14
N SER A 181 -6.15 13.53 14.46
CA SER A 181 -6.45 12.65 15.61
C SER A 181 -6.48 13.37 16.96
N ALA A 182 -5.78 14.50 17.08
CA ALA A 182 -5.76 15.33 18.28
C ALA A 182 -7.05 16.16 18.49
N THR A 183 -7.85 16.39 17.44
CA THR A 183 -9.07 17.19 17.53
C THR A 183 -10.15 16.46 18.33
N THR A 184 -10.80 17.15 19.26
CA THR A 184 -11.95 16.62 20.01
C THR A 184 -13.18 16.57 19.10
N CYS A 185 -13.92 15.47 19.13
CA CYS A 185 -15.20 15.37 18.43
C CYS A 185 -16.30 15.96 19.30
N ASP A 186 -16.74 17.18 18.98
CA ASP A 186 -17.78 17.90 19.72
C ASP A 186 -18.57 18.83 18.79
N GLY A 187 -19.53 19.57 19.37
CA GLY A 187 -20.43 20.45 18.63
C GLY A 187 -19.79 21.70 18.02
N SER A 188 -18.49 21.95 18.23
CA SER A 188 -17.79 23.07 17.60
C SER A 188 -17.41 22.80 16.13
N LEU A 189 -17.39 21.53 15.73
CA LEU A 189 -17.03 21.12 14.38
C LEU A 189 -18.20 21.31 13.40
N SER A 190 -17.86 21.60 12.14
CA SER A 190 -18.83 21.65 11.04
C SER A 190 -18.95 20.28 10.37
N TYR A 191 -20.01 19.53 10.71
CA TYR A 191 -20.26 18.18 10.19
C TYR A 191 -20.99 18.19 8.84
N GLY A 192 -20.63 17.26 7.96
CA GLY A 192 -21.29 17.02 6.67
C GLY A 192 -22.17 15.76 6.66
N ALA A 193 -23.09 15.66 5.71
CA ALA A 193 -24.03 14.53 5.63
C ALA A 193 -23.40 13.20 5.18
N SER A 194 -22.22 13.24 4.55
CA SER A 194 -21.58 12.06 3.95
C SER A 194 -20.28 11.72 4.69
N ILE A 195 -19.98 10.42 4.76
CA ILE A 195 -18.69 9.94 5.27
C ILE A 195 -17.59 10.43 4.31
N PRO A 196 -16.53 11.11 4.82
CA PRO A 196 -15.43 11.57 3.99
C PRO A 196 -14.77 10.42 3.20
N ALA A 197 -14.41 10.70 1.95
CA ALA A 197 -13.64 9.81 1.10
C ALA A 197 -12.12 10.04 1.24
N ALA A 198 -11.30 9.13 0.71
CA ALA A 198 -9.84 9.24 0.76
C ALA A 198 -9.35 10.55 0.12
N ASN A 199 -9.96 10.96 -0.98
CA ASN A 199 -9.66 12.22 -1.64
C ASN A 199 -10.20 13.49 -0.94
N SER A 200 -10.77 13.40 0.27
CA SER A 200 -11.32 14.54 1.02
C SER A 200 -10.32 15.70 1.16
N LEU A 201 -10.76 16.92 0.88
CA LEU A 201 -9.93 18.13 1.04
C LEU A 201 -9.67 18.49 2.52
N ASP A 202 -10.34 17.81 3.45
CA ASP A 202 -10.10 17.98 4.90
C ASP A 202 -8.79 17.33 5.36
N PHE A 203 -8.18 16.47 4.53
CA PHE A 203 -6.80 16.06 4.75
C PHE A 203 -5.87 17.25 4.51
N GLY A 204 -5.00 17.52 5.48
CA GLY A 204 -3.86 18.42 5.33
C GLY A 204 -2.62 17.65 4.88
N SER A 205 -1.50 17.86 5.58
CA SER A 205 -0.28 17.09 5.39
C SER A 205 -0.39 15.66 5.92
N ASP A 206 0.57 14.82 5.54
CA ASP A 206 0.78 13.48 6.12
C ASP A 206 0.74 13.52 7.66
N GLY A 207 0.10 12.51 8.25
CA GLY A 207 -0.10 12.41 9.70
C GLY A 207 -1.35 11.64 10.11
N ASN A 208 -1.70 11.72 11.39
CA ASN A 208 -2.79 10.96 11.98
C ASN A 208 -4.11 11.73 11.96
N TYR A 209 -5.15 11.08 11.46
CA TYR A 209 -6.51 11.58 11.31
C TYR A 209 -7.53 10.60 11.92
N LYS A 210 -8.76 11.08 12.07
CA LYS A 210 -9.94 10.28 12.41
C LYS A 210 -11.19 10.95 11.86
N ILE A 211 -12.27 10.20 11.75
CA ILE A 211 -13.58 10.74 11.37
C ILE A 211 -14.40 10.91 12.64
N CYS A 212 -14.71 12.17 12.97
CA CYS A 212 -15.68 12.50 14.00
C CYS A 212 -17.09 12.30 13.46
N MET A 213 -17.98 11.84 14.33
CA MET A 213 -19.39 11.61 14.06
C MET A 213 -20.23 12.43 15.03
N ARG A 214 -21.24 13.13 14.51
CA ARG A 214 -22.33 13.71 15.30
C ARG A 214 -23.58 12.89 15.03
N LEU A 215 -24.12 12.32 16.09
CA LEU A 215 -25.19 11.34 16.10
C LEU A 215 -26.45 11.98 16.71
N VAL A 216 -27.61 11.62 16.18
CA VAL A 216 -28.91 12.02 16.72
C VAL A 216 -29.76 10.76 16.84
N ASP A 217 -30.33 10.53 18.02
CA ASP A 217 -31.24 9.41 18.27
C ASP A 217 -32.69 9.74 17.88
N SER A 218 -33.64 8.89 18.28
CA SER A 218 -35.07 9.10 18.01
C SER A 218 -35.71 10.19 18.87
N ALA A 219 -35.13 10.50 20.03
CA ALA A 219 -35.57 11.57 20.92
C ALA A 219 -34.91 12.92 20.61
N GLY A 220 -34.01 12.99 19.63
CA GLY A 220 -33.27 14.20 19.28
C GLY A 220 -32.04 14.48 20.16
N ASN A 221 -31.66 13.58 21.08
CA ASN A 221 -30.42 13.74 21.84
C ASN A 221 -29.22 13.69 20.89
N VAL A 222 -28.21 14.50 21.20
CA VAL A 222 -27.01 14.62 20.38
C VAL A 222 -25.82 14.00 21.07
N GLY A 223 -25.22 13.01 20.41
CA GLY A 223 -23.99 12.37 20.85
C GLY A 223 -22.85 12.54 19.86
N TYR A 224 -21.62 12.35 20.34
CA TYR A 224 -20.41 12.44 19.51
C TYR A 224 -19.58 11.18 19.67
N SER A 225 -18.98 10.73 18.57
CA SER A 225 -18.13 9.53 18.54
C SER A 225 -17.06 9.69 17.46
N ALA A 226 -16.13 8.75 17.38
CA ALA A 226 -15.04 8.78 16.40
C ALA A 226 -14.79 7.40 15.78
N SER A 227 -14.22 7.38 14.58
CA SER A 227 -13.65 6.18 13.97
C SER A 227 -12.37 5.73 14.68
N GLY A 228 -11.83 4.58 14.27
CA GLY A 228 -10.41 4.27 14.44
C GLY A 228 -9.49 5.31 13.79
N ALA A 229 -8.20 5.26 14.12
CA ALA A 229 -7.19 6.14 13.54
C ALA A 229 -6.97 5.82 12.05
N ILE A 230 -6.74 6.86 11.27
CA ILE A 230 -6.38 6.81 9.85
C ILE A 230 -5.03 7.53 9.73
N ILE A 231 -4.03 6.92 9.11
CA ILE A 231 -2.75 7.58 8.83
C ILE A 231 -2.73 7.97 7.37
N LEU A 232 -2.63 9.27 7.08
CA LEU A 232 -2.31 9.74 5.75
C LEU A 232 -0.79 9.71 5.58
N ASP A 233 -0.31 8.97 4.61
CA ASP A 233 1.10 8.94 4.24
C ASP A 233 1.20 8.93 2.71
N THR A 234 1.46 10.09 2.13
CA THR A 234 1.60 10.25 0.68
C THR A 234 3.07 10.30 0.24
N THR A 235 4.00 10.11 1.17
CA THR A 235 5.43 10.25 0.92
C THR A 235 6.06 8.89 0.66
N GLY A 236 6.24 8.55 -0.62
CA GLY A 236 6.86 7.28 -0.98
C GLY A 236 8.35 7.14 -0.65
N PRO A 237 8.88 5.91 -0.66
CA PRO A 237 10.30 5.65 -0.47
C PRO A 237 11.20 6.36 -1.49
N VAL A 238 12.47 6.52 -1.17
CA VAL A 238 13.49 7.06 -2.08
C VAL A 238 14.48 5.98 -2.47
N PHE A 239 14.62 5.75 -3.77
CA PHE A 239 15.68 4.92 -4.35
C PHE A 239 16.87 5.81 -4.75
N THR A 240 18.08 5.46 -4.28
CA THR A 240 19.31 6.18 -4.67
C THR A 240 20.12 5.40 -5.68
N SER A 241 20.51 4.15 -5.35
CA SER A 241 21.34 3.34 -6.24
C SER A 241 21.31 1.86 -5.88
N ILE A 242 21.72 1.01 -6.83
CA ILE A 242 22.06 -0.38 -6.60
C ILE A 242 23.23 -0.75 -7.52
N ALA A 243 24.28 -1.33 -6.94
CA ALA A 243 25.47 -1.78 -7.68
C ALA A 243 25.42 -3.29 -7.93
N PHE A 244 26.04 -3.73 -9.01
CA PHE A 244 26.35 -5.15 -9.19
C PHE A 244 27.39 -5.61 -8.16
N ALA A 245 27.37 -6.90 -7.84
CA ALA A 245 28.23 -7.51 -6.84
C ALA A 245 28.81 -8.83 -7.34
N ASN A 246 29.80 -9.34 -6.62
CA ASN A 246 30.46 -10.62 -6.89
C ASN A 246 31.01 -10.68 -8.32
N GLU A 247 30.72 -11.74 -9.07
CA GLU A 247 31.18 -11.95 -10.44
C GLU A 247 30.77 -10.79 -11.35
N ALA A 248 29.59 -10.20 -11.14
CA ALA A 248 29.10 -9.08 -11.97
C ALA A 248 29.67 -7.71 -11.61
N SER A 249 30.60 -7.62 -10.65
CA SER A 249 31.10 -6.33 -10.13
C SER A 249 31.91 -5.51 -11.14
N ASP A 250 32.47 -6.14 -12.16
CA ASP A 250 33.17 -5.48 -13.28
C ASP A 250 32.22 -5.08 -14.43
N GLY A 251 30.93 -5.39 -14.31
CA GLY A 251 29.91 -5.12 -15.32
C GLY A 251 29.73 -6.21 -16.36
N TYR A 252 30.41 -7.35 -16.23
CA TYR A 252 30.31 -8.49 -17.14
C TYR A 252 29.98 -9.78 -16.38
N ILE A 253 29.45 -10.77 -17.10
CA ILE A 253 29.31 -12.15 -16.63
C ILE A 253 29.85 -13.06 -17.72
N ASN A 254 30.98 -13.70 -17.46
CA ASN A 254 31.63 -14.56 -18.44
C ASN A 254 31.15 -16.01 -18.39
N ASN A 255 31.68 -16.83 -19.30
CA ASN A 255 31.32 -18.24 -19.43
C ASN A 255 31.61 -19.06 -18.16
N SER A 256 32.65 -18.71 -17.40
CA SER A 256 33.01 -19.40 -16.16
C SER A 256 32.12 -18.99 -14.97
N GLU A 257 31.60 -17.76 -15.01
CA GLU A 257 30.80 -17.15 -13.94
C GLU A 257 29.30 -17.39 -14.09
N LYS A 258 28.80 -17.63 -15.32
CA LYS A 258 27.36 -17.69 -15.63
C LYS A 258 26.51 -18.63 -14.76
N ASN A 259 27.13 -19.62 -14.12
CA ASN A 259 26.46 -20.60 -13.27
C ASN A 259 26.62 -20.32 -11.77
N ALA A 260 27.28 -19.21 -11.38
CA ALA A 260 27.46 -18.83 -10.00
C ALA A 260 26.10 -18.58 -9.31
N THR A 261 25.99 -19.01 -8.06
CA THR A 261 24.77 -18.91 -7.24
C THR A 261 24.80 -17.75 -6.24
N THR A 262 25.80 -16.88 -6.38
CA THR A 262 26.02 -15.63 -5.65
C THR A 262 24.99 -14.58 -6.08
N ASP A 263 24.77 -13.58 -5.23
CA ASP A 263 23.86 -12.48 -5.55
C ASP A 263 24.42 -11.65 -6.72
N LEU A 264 23.57 -11.31 -7.68
CA LEU A 264 23.93 -10.47 -8.82
C LEU A 264 24.20 -9.02 -8.41
N VAL A 265 23.55 -8.56 -7.34
CA VAL A 265 23.57 -7.16 -6.88
C VAL A 265 23.83 -7.04 -5.39
N ALA A 266 24.44 -5.94 -5.00
CA ALA A 266 24.58 -5.53 -3.60
C ALA A 266 23.21 -5.13 -3.00
N THR A 267 23.21 -4.78 -1.72
CA THR A 267 22.03 -4.17 -1.09
C THR A 267 21.83 -2.76 -1.64
N PRO A 268 20.62 -2.38 -2.09
CA PRO A 268 20.36 -1.04 -2.63
C PRO A 268 20.47 0.03 -1.54
N VAL A 269 20.85 1.23 -1.94
CA VAL A 269 20.86 2.44 -1.10
C VAL A 269 19.50 3.11 -1.24
N THR A 270 18.73 3.11 -0.15
CA THR A 270 17.33 3.57 -0.12
C THR A 270 16.99 4.24 1.22
N SER A 271 15.89 4.97 1.28
CA SER A 271 15.30 5.48 2.53
C SER A 271 13.78 5.41 2.50
N GLY A 272 13.15 5.15 3.65
CA GLY A 272 11.70 5.12 3.79
C GLY A 272 11.01 3.89 3.21
N ALA A 273 11.77 2.87 2.77
CA ALA A 273 11.20 1.61 2.32
C ALA A 273 11.08 0.62 3.48
N ASP A 274 9.92 -0.03 3.61
CA ASP A 274 9.69 -1.14 4.54
C ASP A 274 9.82 -2.50 3.83
N ALA A 275 9.60 -2.52 2.52
CA ALA A 275 9.82 -3.67 1.66
C ALA A 275 10.65 -3.30 0.42
N THR A 276 11.52 -4.23 0.00
CA THR A 276 12.33 -4.12 -1.22
C THR A 276 12.20 -5.39 -2.02
N SER A 277 11.95 -5.28 -3.31
CA SER A 277 11.85 -6.41 -4.24
C SER A 277 12.60 -6.13 -5.54
N TYR A 278 12.97 -7.20 -6.25
CA TYR A 278 13.90 -7.18 -7.37
C TYR A 278 13.37 -8.00 -8.54
N VAL A 279 13.86 -7.72 -9.74
CA VAL A 279 13.65 -8.55 -10.93
C VAL A 279 14.73 -8.25 -11.96
N VAL A 280 15.27 -9.29 -12.59
CA VAL A 280 16.21 -9.13 -13.71
C VAL A 280 15.42 -9.01 -15.00
N VAL A 281 15.77 -8.01 -15.81
CA VAL A 281 15.15 -7.76 -17.10
C VAL A 281 16.20 -7.41 -18.13
N ALA A 282 15.86 -7.57 -19.41
CA ALA A 282 16.66 -7.02 -20.49
C ALA A 282 16.83 -5.51 -20.30
N ASN A 283 17.98 -4.95 -20.67
CA ASN A 283 18.28 -3.53 -20.44
C ASN A 283 17.22 -2.56 -21.01
N THR A 284 16.55 -2.95 -22.10
CA THR A 284 15.51 -2.15 -22.75
C THR A 284 14.15 -2.16 -22.04
N ALA A 285 13.91 -3.09 -21.11
CA ALA A 285 12.64 -3.18 -20.40
C ALA A 285 12.49 -2.06 -19.36
N ALA A 286 11.26 -1.60 -19.14
CA ALA A 286 10.96 -0.61 -18.11
C ALA A 286 10.86 -1.26 -16.71
N CYS A 287 11.22 -0.50 -15.67
CA CYS A 287 10.98 -0.87 -14.27
C CYS A 287 9.68 -0.19 -13.81
N ASN A 288 8.57 -0.92 -13.79
CA ASN A 288 7.26 -0.39 -13.45
C ASN A 288 6.32 -1.48 -12.87
N THR A 289 5.06 -1.16 -12.64
CA THR A 289 4.06 -2.06 -12.06
C THR A 289 3.81 -3.36 -12.83
N ALA A 290 4.13 -3.42 -14.13
CA ALA A 290 3.93 -4.62 -14.95
C ALA A 290 5.06 -5.66 -14.79
N THR A 291 6.15 -5.31 -14.11
CA THR A 291 7.30 -6.19 -13.93
C THR A 291 7.08 -7.12 -12.73
N GLY A 292 7.37 -8.43 -12.87
CA GLY A 292 7.14 -9.43 -11.82
C GLY A 292 8.22 -9.46 -10.74
N TYR A 293 8.16 -8.53 -9.78
CA TYR A 293 9.15 -8.41 -8.69
C TYR A 293 9.05 -9.53 -7.65
N GLY A 294 10.20 -9.95 -7.10
CA GLY A 294 10.31 -10.88 -5.98
C GLY A 294 11.17 -10.34 -4.84
N ALA A 295 10.95 -10.81 -3.61
CA ALA A 295 11.62 -10.30 -2.41
C ALA A 295 13.11 -10.68 -2.31
N THR A 296 13.55 -11.70 -3.05
CA THR A 296 14.94 -12.18 -3.03
C THR A 296 15.78 -11.45 -4.07
N LYS A 297 17.05 -11.18 -3.73
CA LYS A 297 18.01 -10.68 -4.71
C LYS A 297 18.18 -11.71 -5.84
N PRO A 298 18.25 -11.25 -7.10
CA PRO A 298 18.61 -12.12 -8.20
C PRO A 298 20.02 -12.67 -8.02
N LYS A 299 20.26 -13.86 -8.56
CA LYS A 299 21.58 -14.49 -8.58
C LYS A 299 22.26 -14.30 -9.94
N VAL A 300 23.56 -14.54 -10.01
CA VAL A 300 24.28 -14.49 -11.29
C VAL A 300 23.67 -15.46 -12.32
N ASN A 301 23.23 -16.63 -11.85
CA ASN A 301 22.53 -17.63 -12.65
C ASN A 301 20.99 -17.47 -12.69
N ASP A 302 20.48 -16.24 -12.52
CA ASP A 302 19.04 -15.99 -12.57
C ASP A 302 18.43 -16.50 -13.88
N ALA A 303 17.32 -17.24 -13.79
CA ALA A 303 16.68 -17.89 -14.93
C ALA A 303 16.15 -16.90 -15.98
N ALA A 304 15.95 -15.63 -15.63
CA ALA A 304 15.57 -14.60 -16.58
C ALA A 304 16.71 -14.30 -17.58
N ILE A 305 17.97 -14.51 -17.20
CA ILE A 305 19.15 -14.29 -18.05
C ILE A 305 19.30 -15.49 -18.99
N THR A 306 18.61 -15.43 -20.12
CA THR A 306 18.48 -16.57 -21.05
C THR A 306 19.50 -16.58 -22.19
N ALA A 307 20.14 -15.43 -22.45
CA ALA A 307 21.08 -15.27 -23.55
C ALA A 307 22.12 -14.19 -23.22
N ASP A 308 23.18 -14.18 -24.01
CA ASP A 308 24.21 -13.15 -23.97
C ASP A 308 23.62 -11.81 -24.44
N GLY A 309 24.07 -10.73 -23.81
CA GLY A 309 23.55 -9.38 -24.04
C GLY A 309 23.44 -8.54 -22.77
N PRO A 310 22.90 -7.31 -22.89
CA PRO A 310 22.80 -6.37 -21.79
C PRO A 310 21.55 -6.60 -20.92
N TRP A 311 21.77 -6.70 -19.63
CA TRP A 311 20.77 -6.92 -18.59
C TRP A 311 20.84 -5.84 -17.51
N LYS A 312 19.77 -5.68 -16.75
CA LYS A 312 19.72 -4.84 -15.55
C LYS A 312 18.81 -5.43 -14.49
N VAL A 313 18.98 -4.97 -13.25
CA VAL A 313 18.08 -5.30 -12.14
C VAL A 313 17.18 -4.11 -11.87
N CYS A 314 15.87 -4.33 -11.97
CA CYS A 314 14.88 -3.40 -11.49
C CYS A 314 14.63 -3.61 -10.00
N VAL A 315 14.37 -2.53 -9.28
CA VAL A 315 14.03 -2.52 -7.84
C VAL A 315 12.66 -1.89 -7.65
N LYS A 316 11.83 -2.50 -6.82
CA LYS A 316 10.56 -1.94 -6.31
C LYS A 316 10.73 -1.72 -4.81
N LEU A 317 10.53 -0.49 -4.37
CA LEU A 317 10.44 -0.12 -2.96
C LEU A 317 8.99 0.13 -2.62
N GLU A 318 8.59 -0.29 -1.42
CA GLU A 318 7.25 -0.08 -0.88
C GLU A 318 7.36 0.27 0.60
N ASP A 319 6.66 1.31 1.05
CA ASP A 319 6.53 1.63 2.47
C ASP A 319 5.32 0.93 3.10
N THR A 320 5.13 1.12 4.40
CA THR A 320 4.03 0.52 5.16
C THR A 320 2.65 0.97 4.65
N ALA A 321 2.51 2.20 4.14
CA ALA A 321 1.25 2.70 3.56
C ALA A 321 0.99 2.15 2.15
N GLY A 322 1.99 1.54 1.51
CA GLY A 322 1.90 1.01 0.15
C GLY A 322 2.27 2.02 -0.93
N ASN A 323 2.93 3.15 -0.60
CA ASN A 323 3.52 4.00 -1.61
C ASN A 323 4.69 3.28 -2.28
N VAL A 324 4.78 3.36 -3.60
CA VAL A 324 5.76 2.61 -4.39
C VAL A 324 6.71 3.53 -5.14
N THR A 325 8.01 3.21 -5.06
CA THR A 325 9.07 3.83 -5.88
C THR A 325 9.85 2.77 -6.64
N TYR A 326 10.12 3.04 -7.92
CA TYR A 326 10.89 2.15 -8.79
C TYR A 326 12.30 2.70 -9.03
N GLY A 327 13.27 1.80 -9.09
CA GLY A 327 14.66 2.08 -9.39
C GLY A 327 15.29 1.01 -10.30
N SER A 328 16.52 1.25 -10.73
CA SER A 328 17.28 0.26 -11.50
C SER A 328 18.77 0.33 -11.21
N SER A 329 19.47 -0.78 -11.43
CA SER A 329 20.91 -0.82 -11.56
C SER A 329 21.39 -0.10 -12.83
N GLY A 330 22.71 -0.01 -12.99
CA GLY A 330 23.33 0.12 -14.31
C GLY A 330 23.14 -1.12 -15.18
N VAL A 331 23.96 -1.27 -16.22
CA VAL A 331 23.92 -2.41 -17.15
C VAL A 331 25.00 -3.42 -16.79
N VAL A 332 24.66 -4.70 -16.79
CA VAL A 332 25.60 -5.83 -16.81
C VAL A 332 25.49 -6.54 -18.15
N VAL A 333 26.61 -6.94 -18.75
CA VAL A 333 26.62 -7.66 -20.01
C VAL A 333 26.97 -9.11 -19.76
N ARG A 334 26.05 -10.02 -20.07
CA ARG A 334 26.39 -11.45 -20.13
C ARG A 334 27.03 -11.74 -21.47
N ASP A 335 28.20 -12.36 -21.44
CA ASP A 335 28.91 -12.78 -22.63
C ASP A 335 29.63 -14.10 -22.34
N THR A 336 29.16 -15.18 -22.94
CA THR A 336 29.68 -16.52 -22.70
C THR A 336 30.50 -17.06 -23.87
N VAL A 337 30.74 -16.23 -24.89
CA VAL A 337 31.44 -16.63 -26.10
C VAL A 337 32.89 -16.18 -26.00
N ALA A 338 33.82 -17.12 -26.11
CA ALA A 338 35.24 -16.78 -26.17
C ALA A 338 35.58 -16.14 -27.54
N PRO A 339 36.55 -15.20 -27.59
CA PRO A 339 36.93 -14.54 -28.83
C PRO A 339 37.34 -15.52 -29.91
N ASN A 340 36.92 -15.26 -31.15
CA ASN A 340 37.42 -16.01 -32.31
C ASN A 340 38.62 -15.31 -32.95
N LEU A 341 39.60 -16.09 -33.40
CA LEU A 341 40.70 -15.58 -34.21
C LEU A 341 40.18 -15.24 -35.62
N ALA A 342 40.28 -13.97 -36.02
CA ALA A 342 39.81 -13.48 -37.31
C ALA A 342 40.71 -13.94 -38.47
N SER A 343 42.03 -13.78 -38.34
CA SER A 343 43.07 -14.32 -39.23
C SER A 343 44.45 -13.85 -38.76
N GLY A 344 45.52 -14.40 -39.33
CA GLY A 344 46.85 -13.78 -39.26
C GLY A 344 47.81 -14.29 -38.18
N PHE A 345 47.46 -15.32 -37.39
CA PHE A 345 48.41 -15.88 -36.43
C PHE A 345 49.34 -16.93 -37.10
N ALA A 346 50.54 -16.49 -37.50
CA ALA A 346 51.54 -17.29 -38.19
C ALA A 346 52.96 -16.77 -37.91
N TRP A 347 53.96 -17.60 -38.17
CA TRP A 347 55.36 -17.15 -38.24
C TRP A 347 55.69 -16.53 -39.59
N THR A 348 56.58 -15.54 -39.57
CA THR A 348 57.22 -14.93 -40.74
C THR A 348 58.73 -14.86 -40.56
N GLY A 349 59.49 -14.81 -41.66
CA GLY A 349 60.95 -14.77 -41.65
C GLY A 349 61.61 -16.14 -41.72
N ASP A 350 62.95 -16.14 -41.75
CA ASP A 350 63.79 -17.34 -41.69
C ASP A 350 64.10 -17.65 -40.22
N ALA A 351 63.97 -18.91 -39.83
CA ALA A 351 64.17 -19.37 -38.45
C ALA A 351 65.44 -20.21 -38.25
N SER A 352 66.21 -20.41 -39.32
CA SER A 352 67.37 -21.31 -39.31
C SER A 352 68.37 -20.98 -38.21
N ASP A 353 68.58 -19.70 -37.87
CA ASP A 353 69.59 -19.26 -36.90
C ASP A 353 69.05 -18.79 -35.53
N SER A 354 67.79 -19.08 -35.19
CA SER A 354 67.10 -18.66 -33.94
C SER A 354 66.89 -17.14 -33.73
N THR A 355 67.26 -16.26 -34.68
CA THR A 355 67.22 -14.80 -34.45
C THR A 355 66.31 -14.01 -35.39
N SER A 356 65.91 -14.58 -36.54
CA SER A 356 65.25 -13.83 -37.61
C SER A 356 63.75 -14.09 -37.80
N ALA A 357 63.18 -15.06 -37.08
CA ALA A 357 61.75 -15.37 -37.16
C ALA A 357 60.92 -14.44 -36.25
N VAL A 358 59.76 -14.00 -36.73
CA VAL A 358 58.84 -13.13 -35.97
C VAL A 358 57.42 -13.67 -36.09
N LEU A 359 56.72 -13.74 -34.96
CA LEU A 359 55.28 -14.02 -34.97
C LEU A 359 54.51 -12.82 -35.52
N ILE A 360 53.51 -13.08 -36.36
CA ILE A 360 52.50 -12.09 -36.68
C ILE A 360 51.52 -12.00 -35.50
N ALA A 361 51.11 -10.76 -35.17
CA ALA A 361 50.08 -10.52 -34.18
C ALA A 361 48.78 -11.28 -34.55
N ALA A 362 48.17 -11.92 -33.55
CA ALA A 362 46.82 -12.39 -33.69
C ALA A 362 45.85 -11.20 -33.77
N VAL A 363 44.78 -11.36 -34.56
CA VAL A 363 43.68 -10.40 -34.61
C VAL A 363 42.40 -11.17 -34.32
N ALA A 364 41.68 -10.78 -33.28
CA ALA A 364 40.38 -11.33 -32.92
C ALA A 364 39.25 -10.58 -33.64
N THR A 365 38.09 -11.21 -33.74
CA THR A 365 36.88 -10.60 -34.33
C THR A 365 36.23 -9.55 -33.43
N GLU A 366 36.68 -9.46 -32.17
CA GLU A 366 36.08 -8.62 -31.13
C GLU A 366 37.17 -7.86 -30.37
N SER A 367 36.74 -6.89 -29.56
CA SER A 367 37.66 -6.14 -28.70
C SER A 367 38.26 -7.08 -27.66
N SER A 368 39.56 -7.33 -27.76
CA SER A 368 40.26 -8.30 -26.92
C SER A 368 41.65 -7.82 -26.53
N THR A 369 42.17 -8.39 -25.45
CA THR A 369 43.58 -8.31 -25.06
C THR A 369 44.33 -9.55 -25.51
N TYR A 370 45.64 -9.42 -25.75
CA TYR A 370 46.48 -10.48 -26.32
C TYR A 370 47.73 -10.72 -25.49
N LYS A 371 48.04 -11.99 -25.23
CA LYS A 371 49.31 -12.44 -24.69
C LYS A 371 49.85 -13.61 -25.51
N TYR A 372 51.16 -13.79 -25.53
CA TYR A 372 51.82 -14.75 -26.41
C TYR A 372 52.89 -15.56 -25.67
N THR A 373 53.21 -16.74 -26.18
CA THR A 373 54.36 -17.57 -25.76
C THR A 373 54.86 -18.43 -26.92
N ILE A 374 56.01 -19.09 -26.77
CA ILE A 374 56.58 -20.03 -27.75
C ILE A 374 56.76 -21.38 -27.05
N LEU A 375 56.34 -22.45 -27.72
CA LEU A 375 56.47 -23.83 -27.23
C LEU A 375 57.22 -24.69 -28.26
N PRO A 376 57.88 -25.78 -27.82
CA PRO A 376 58.30 -26.85 -28.73
C PRO A 376 57.12 -27.35 -29.56
N LEU A 377 57.38 -27.91 -30.76
CA LEU A 377 56.34 -28.30 -31.72
C LEU A 377 55.31 -29.29 -31.18
N LEU A 378 55.66 -30.06 -30.14
CA LEU A 378 54.77 -31.03 -29.48
C LEU A 378 54.10 -30.47 -28.21
N GLY A 379 54.32 -29.19 -27.89
CA GLY A 379 53.69 -28.49 -26.78
C GLY A 379 52.22 -28.16 -27.04
N SER A 380 51.48 -27.82 -25.98
CA SER A 380 50.07 -27.45 -26.06
C SER A 380 49.84 -26.03 -25.56
N CYS A 381 49.34 -25.16 -26.44
CA CYS A 381 48.94 -23.81 -26.07
C CYS A 381 47.84 -23.79 -25.01
N ALA A 382 46.99 -24.83 -24.93
CA ALA A 382 45.91 -24.88 -23.96
C ALA A 382 46.40 -24.93 -22.50
N THR A 383 47.55 -25.57 -22.26
CA THR A 383 48.11 -25.82 -20.92
C THR A 383 49.31 -24.95 -20.57
N ALA A 384 49.78 -24.11 -21.51
CA ALA A 384 50.90 -23.19 -21.25
C ALA A 384 50.51 -22.13 -20.22
N SER A 385 51.48 -21.71 -19.41
CA SER A 385 51.28 -20.78 -18.29
C SER A 385 52.12 -19.51 -18.38
N ASP A 386 53.02 -19.41 -19.36
CA ASP A 386 54.04 -18.36 -19.48
C ASP A 386 53.70 -17.30 -20.54
N TYR A 387 52.41 -17.06 -20.78
CA TYR A 387 51.92 -16.04 -21.68
C TYR A 387 52.27 -14.61 -21.22
N ALA A 388 52.86 -13.81 -22.11
CA ALA A 388 53.27 -12.43 -21.85
C ALA A 388 52.72 -11.45 -22.89
N SER A 389 52.58 -10.18 -22.51
CA SER A 389 52.16 -9.12 -23.43
C SER A 389 53.25 -8.81 -24.46
N GLY A 390 52.84 -8.49 -25.69
CA GLY A 390 53.74 -8.18 -26.79
C GLY A 390 53.97 -9.38 -27.71
N ILE A 391 54.13 -9.12 -29.00
CA ILE A 391 54.33 -10.18 -29.99
C ILE A 391 55.78 -10.68 -29.84
N PRO A 392 56.00 -11.98 -29.57
CA PRO A 392 57.33 -12.51 -29.46
C PRO A 392 58.01 -12.43 -30.83
N GLY A 393 59.23 -11.89 -30.87
CA GLY A 393 60.16 -12.31 -31.91
C GLY A 393 60.56 -13.77 -31.68
N ALA A 394 61.60 -14.25 -32.33
CA ALA A 394 62.32 -15.43 -31.87
C ALA A 394 62.89 -15.12 -30.48
N ASP A 395 62.13 -15.45 -29.44
CA ASP A 395 62.55 -15.28 -28.06
C ASP A 395 63.62 -16.34 -27.78
N THR A 396 64.88 -15.90 -27.83
CA THR A 396 66.07 -16.74 -27.59
C THR A 396 66.11 -17.32 -26.17
N THR A 397 65.23 -16.87 -25.26
CA THR A 397 65.06 -17.50 -23.94
C THR A 397 64.11 -18.70 -23.98
N LYS A 398 63.24 -18.80 -24.99
CA LYS A 398 62.25 -19.88 -25.18
C LYS A 398 62.69 -20.91 -26.22
N ILE A 399 63.55 -20.50 -27.15
CA ILE A 399 64.18 -21.37 -28.15
C ILE A 399 65.58 -21.74 -27.65
N THR A 400 65.69 -22.87 -26.96
CA THR A 400 66.93 -23.26 -26.24
C THR A 400 67.70 -24.41 -26.88
N THR A 401 67.12 -25.08 -27.88
CA THR A 401 67.71 -26.22 -28.60
C THR A 401 67.25 -26.26 -30.05
N ASP A 402 68.02 -26.92 -30.91
CA ASP A 402 67.60 -27.20 -32.28
C ASP A 402 66.35 -28.08 -32.30
N GLY A 403 65.43 -27.77 -33.20
CA GLY A 403 64.15 -28.45 -33.30
C GLY A 403 63.00 -27.55 -33.77
N GLY A 404 61.81 -28.14 -33.80
CA GLY A 404 60.59 -27.43 -34.22
C GLY A 404 59.94 -26.67 -33.07
N TYR A 405 59.38 -25.49 -33.38
CA TYR A 405 58.64 -24.66 -32.43
C TYR A 405 57.35 -24.10 -33.04
N LEU A 406 56.36 -23.89 -32.19
CA LEU A 406 55.10 -23.20 -32.52
C LEU A 406 54.94 -21.97 -31.64
N GLY A 407 54.21 -20.98 -32.12
CA GLY A 407 53.80 -19.85 -31.30
C GLY A 407 52.39 -20.07 -30.76
N CYS A 408 52.14 -19.56 -29.56
CA CYS A 408 50.84 -19.60 -28.91
C CYS A 408 50.35 -18.19 -28.63
N VAL A 409 49.04 -17.99 -28.75
CA VAL A 409 48.36 -16.76 -28.34
C VAL A 409 47.20 -17.08 -27.41
N GLU A 410 47.08 -16.27 -26.37
CA GLU A 410 45.92 -16.16 -25.48
C GLU A 410 45.20 -14.85 -25.81
N ILE A 411 43.94 -14.96 -26.18
CA ILE A 411 43.05 -13.84 -26.52
C ILE A 411 41.96 -13.80 -25.45
N THR A 412 41.78 -12.64 -24.81
CA THR A 412 40.78 -12.45 -23.76
C THR A 412 39.85 -11.30 -24.13
N ASP A 413 38.53 -11.52 -24.18
CA ASP A 413 37.54 -10.45 -24.42
C ASP A 413 37.35 -9.53 -23.20
N LEU A 414 36.38 -8.61 -23.30
CA LEU A 414 36.01 -7.68 -22.22
C LEU A 414 35.35 -8.38 -21.02
N ALA A 415 34.67 -9.50 -21.22
CA ALA A 415 34.06 -10.28 -20.14
C ALA A 415 35.08 -11.18 -19.43
N GLY A 416 36.23 -11.43 -20.04
CA GLY A 416 37.26 -12.33 -19.53
C GLY A 416 37.19 -13.74 -20.09
N ASN A 417 36.38 -14.02 -21.13
CA ASN A 417 36.46 -15.31 -21.81
C ASN A 417 37.77 -15.42 -22.58
N VAL A 418 38.36 -16.61 -22.56
CA VAL A 418 39.72 -16.85 -23.07
C VAL A 418 39.70 -17.87 -24.21
N THR A 419 40.35 -17.52 -25.31
CA THR A 419 40.73 -18.44 -26.39
C THR A 419 42.25 -18.60 -26.43
N ARG A 420 42.73 -19.84 -26.37
CA ARG A 420 44.14 -20.18 -26.61
C ARG A 420 44.29 -20.96 -27.91
N THR A 421 45.15 -20.49 -28.80
CA THR A 421 45.40 -21.15 -30.09
C THR A 421 46.87 -21.09 -30.48
N GLN A 422 47.25 -22.00 -31.38
CA GLN A 422 48.59 -22.09 -31.96
C GLN A 422 48.69 -21.37 -33.30
N SER A 423 49.92 -21.03 -33.68
CA SER A 423 50.24 -20.47 -34.99
C SER A 423 49.93 -21.48 -36.09
N SER A 424 49.44 -20.99 -37.23
CA SER A 424 49.12 -21.83 -38.40
C SER A 424 50.37 -22.44 -39.07
N THR A 425 51.54 -21.85 -38.82
CA THR A 425 52.84 -22.36 -39.23
C THR A 425 53.72 -22.64 -38.02
N SER A 426 54.75 -23.46 -38.21
CA SER A 426 55.82 -23.70 -37.23
C SER A 426 57.16 -23.23 -37.81
N ILE A 427 58.14 -23.05 -36.93
CA ILE A 427 59.53 -22.82 -37.31
C ILE A 427 60.40 -24.03 -36.96
N THR A 428 61.56 -24.16 -37.59
CA THR A 428 62.60 -25.12 -37.23
C THR A 428 63.91 -24.37 -37.09
N VAL A 429 64.59 -24.62 -35.97
CA VAL A 429 65.88 -24.00 -35.62
C VAL A 429 66.96 -25.06 -35.75
N ASP A 430 68.02 -24.75 -36.49
CA ASP A 430 69.17 -25.63 -36.70
C ASP A 430 70.46 -24.79 -36.64
N THR A 431 71.07 -24.78 -35.46
CA THR A 431 72.30 -24.05 -35.18
C THR A 431 73.56 -24.89 -35.42
N VAL A 432 73.43 -26.15 -35.85
CA VAL A 432 74.58 -27.02 -36.14
C VAL A 432 75.18 -26.67 -37.50
N ALA A 433 76.35 -26.05 -37.49
CA ALA A 433 77.10 -25.82 -38.71
C ALA A 433 77.52 -27.15 -39.38
N PRO A 434 77.41 -27.29 -40.71
CA PRO A 434 77.85 -28.48 -41.41
C PRO A 434 79.37 -28.67 -41.25
N THR A 435 79.80 -29.88 -40.89
CA THR A 435 81.23 -30.20 -40.77
C THR A 435 81.77 -30.63 -42.13
N ALA A 436 82.59 -29.78 -42.77
CA ALA A 436 83.30 -30.14 -43.99
C ALA A 436 84.64 -30.82 -43.64
N THR A 437 84.75 -32.12 -43.92
CA THR A 437 86.04 -32.83 -43.91
C THR A 437 86.64 -32.81 -45.31
N MET A 438 87.68 -32.01 -45.50
CA MET A 438 88.53 -32.13 -46.68
C MET A 438 89.58 -33.21 -46.43
N ALA A 439 89.48 -34.34 -47.12
CA ALA A 439 90.60 -35.26 -47.27
C ALA A 439 91.48 -34.75 -48.41
N LEU A 440 92.72 -34.34 -48.11
CA LEU A 440 93.73 -34.25 -49.16
C LEU A 440 93.97 -35.67 -49.66
N ALA A 441 93.73 -35.90 -50.95
CA ALA A 441 94.29 -37.08 -51.61
C ALA A 441 95.81 -36.98 -51.49
N ASN A 442 96.38 -37.88 -50.68
CA ASN A 442 97.80 -38.10 -50.47
C ASN A 442 98.61 -37.92 -51.77
N ALA A 443 99.41 -36.85 -51.81
CA ALA A 443 100.65 -36.81 -52.58
C ALA A 443 101.83 -36.24 -51.75
N ALA A 444 101.66 -35.94 -50.46
CA ALA A 444 102.75 -35.46 -49.61
C ALA A 444 102.55 -35.94 -48.16
N SER A 445 103.01 -37.16 -47.86
CA SER A 445 102.98 -37.71 -46.50
C SER A 445 103.94 -37.02 -45.53
N ASP A 446 104.83 -36.16 -46.03
CA ASP A 446 105.82 -35.37 -45.28
C ASP A 446 105.45 -33.88 -45.14
N GLY A 447 104.27 -33.48 -45.64
CA GLY A 447 103.77 -32.11 -45.55
C GLY A 447 104.44 -31.10 -46.51
N MET A 448 105.26 -31.54 -47.46
CA MET A 448 105.85 -30.69 -48.49
C MET A 448 105.70 -31.31 -49.88
N ILE A 449 105.26 -30.54 -50.88
CA ILE A 449 105.14 -31.02 -52.26
C ILE A 449 106.50 -30.89 -52.97
N ASN A 450 107.14 -32.01 -53.27
CA ASN A 450 108.35 -32.04 -54.09
C ASN A 450 108.01 -31.98 -55.60
N ALA A 451 109.04 -31.82 -56.44
CA ALA A 451 108.86 -31.62 -57.88
C ALA A 451 108.20 -32.82 -58.60
N SER A 452 108.31 -34.04 -58.05
CA SER A 452 107.59 -35.21 -58.59
C SER A 452 106.11 -35.20 -58.22
N GLU A 453 105.79 -34.83 -56.99
CA GLU A 453 104.41 -34.81 -56.46
C GLU A 453 103.58 -33.68 -57.07
N LYS A 454 104.23 -32.58 -57.46
CA LYS A 454 103.61 -31.49 -58.23
C LYS A 454 103.12 -31.94 -59.61
N ALA A 455 103.76 -32.92 -60.22
CA ALA A 455 103.39 -33.40 -61.55
C ALA A 455 102.16 -34.34 -61.54
N SER A 456 101.84 -34.95 -60.41
CA SER A 456 100.66 -35.81 -60.23
C SER A 456 99.40 -35.06 -59.77
N LEU A 457 99.50 -33.77 -59.49
CA LEU A 457 98.37 -32.91 -59.15
C LEU A 457 97.72 -32.36 -60.43
N SER A 458 96.97 -33.22 -61.13
CA SER A 458 95.99 -32.79 -62.12
C SER A 458 94.60 -33.28 -61.73
N THR A 459 93.69 -32.30 -61.63
CA THR A 459 92.25 -32.33 -61.31
C THR A 459 91.86 -32.72 -59.90
#